data_AF-A0A0M1JJR8-F1
#
_entry.id   AF-A0A0M1JJR8-F1
#
_cell.length_a   1.000
_cell.length_b   1.000
_cell.length_c   1.000
_cell.angle_alpha   90.00
_cell.angle_beta   90.00
_cell.angle_gamma   90.00
#
_symmetry.space_group_name_H-M   'P 1'
#
loop_
_entity.id
_entity.type
_entity.pdbx_description
1 polymer ?
#
loop_
_entity_poly.entity_id
_entity_poly.type
_entity_poly.pdbx_seq_one_letter_code
_entity_poly.pdbx_strand_id
1 'polypeptide(L)'
;MVELIRKAIKTLINRHATYKSRNPQIERQKLIDTEHDHYQLVTIGWHNDKRVYHCSIHLDIKDEKIWIQQNLTESDLEEELIALGIAKKDIIYGFLPPYLRAR
;
A
#
# COMPACT_ATOMS: atom_id res chain seq x y z
N MET A 1 -7.40 11.82 -14.21
CA MET A 1 -7.00 11.90 -12.79
C MET A 1 -6.70 10.52 -12.22
N VAL A 2 -7.64 9.58 -12.29
CA VAL A 2 -7.44 8.18 -11.82
C VAL A 2 -6.20 7.48 -12.39
N GLU A 3 -5.88 7.64 -13.68
CA GLU A 3 -4.66 7.03 -14.25
C GLU A 3 -3.35 7.51 -13.60
N LEU A 4 -3.29 8.79 -13.19
CA LEU A 4 -2.15 9.32 -12.44
C LEU A 4 -2.05 8.63 -11.07
N ILE A 5 -3.19 8.47 -10.39
CA ILE A 5 -3.28 7.79 -9.10
C ILE A 5 -2.84 6.33 -9.22
N ARG A 6 -3.36 5.60 -10.22
CA ARG A 6 -2.95 4.21 -10.50
C ARG A 6 -1.44 4.11 -10.73
N LYS A 7 -0.86 5.05 -11.50
CA LYS A 7 0.59 5.09 -11.73
C LYS A 7 1.38 5.36 -10.44
N ALA A 8 0.93 6.28 -9.60
CA ALA A 8 1.55 6.59 -8.32
C ALA A 8 1.52 5.38 -7.38
N ILE A 9 0.35 4.77 -7.18
CA ILE A 9 0.18 3.57 -6.34
C ILE A 9 1.05 2.43 -6.83
N LYS A 10 1.02 2.11 -8.14
CA LYS A 10 1.87 1.04 -8.71
C LYS A 10 3.36 1.33 -8.52
N THR A 11 3.78 2.59 -8.65
CA THR A 11 5.17 2.99 -8.42
C THR A 11 5.58 2.78 -6.97
N LEU A 12 4.74 3.19 -6.01
CA LEU A 12 4.95 2.97 -4.58
C LEU A 12 5.03 1.47 -4.27
N ILE A 13 4.03 0.67 -4.66
CA ILE A 13 4.00 -0.78 -4.41
C ILE A 13 5.24 -1.47 -5.02
N ASN A 14 5.62 -1.12 -6.25
CA ASN A 14 6.80 -1.70 -6.89
C ASN A 14 8.09 -1.35 -6.14
N ARG A 15 8.24 -0.11 -5.67
CA ARG A 15 9.38 0.32 -4.86
C ARG A 15 9.47 -0.49 -3.57
N HIS A 16 8.36 -0.59 -2.85
CA HIS A 16 8.29 -1.34 -1.58
C HIS A 16 8.48 -2.85 -1.76
N ALA A 17 8.12 -3.41 -2.91
CA ALA A 17 8.39 -4.81 -3.23
C ALA A 17 9.89 -5.11 -3.46
N THR A 18 10.72 -4.10 -3.74
CA THR A 18 12.17 -4.32 -3.92
C THR A 18 12.92 -4.60 -2.62
N TYR A 19 12.35 -4.22 -1.47
CA TYR A 19 12.94 -4.50 -0.17
C TYR A 19 12.85 -5.99 0.14
N LYS A 20 13.99 -6.68 0.08
CA LYS A 20 14.08 -8.12 0.35
C LYS A 20 14.21 -8.38 1.85
N SER A 21 13.51 -9.41 2.32
CA SER A 21 13.77 -9.98 3.63
C SER A 21 15.19 -10.55 3.67
N ARG A 22 15.85 -10.46 4.83
CA ARG A 22 17.12 -11.19 5.06
C ARG A 22 16.90 -12.70 5.07
N ASN A 23 15.68 -13.15 5.34
CA ASN A 23 15.28 -14.55 5.25
C ASN A 23 14.77 -14.86 3.84
N PRO A 24 15.45 -15.73 3.06
CA PRO A 24 15.06 -16.07 1.69
C PRO A 24 13.75 -16.89 1.62
N GLN A 25 13.28 -17.45 2.74
CA GLN A 25 11.98 -18.14 2.82
C GLN A 25 10.81 -17.17 3.00
N ILE A 26 11.06 -15.86 2.99
CA ILE A 26 10.04 -14.81 3.05
C ILE A 26 10.12 -14.01 1.75
N GLU A 27 9.01 -13.99 1.04
CA GLU A 27 8.83 -13.23 -0.19
C GLU A 27 7.82 -12.09 -0.01
N ARG A 28 7.89 -11.11 -0.90
CA ARG A 28 6.91 -10.04 -1.03
C ARG A 28 6.18 -10.22 -2.37
N GLN A 29 4.87 -10.46 -2.30
CA GLN A 29 4.01 -10.61 -3.46
C GLN A 29 3.20 -9.33 -3.69
N LYS A 30 3.11 -8.91 -4.95
CA LYS A 30 2.28 -7.78 -5.38
C LYS A 30 0.95 -8.32 -5.87
N LEU A 31 -0.15 -7.88 -5.28
CA LEU A 31 -1.50 -8.17 -5.77
C LEU A 31 -2.07 -6.86 -6.30
N ILE A 32 -2.17 -6.75 -7.62
CA ILE A 32 -2.57 -5.52 -8.31
C ILE A 32 -3.83 -5.84 -9.12
N ASP A 33 -4.95 -5.34 -8.65
CA ASP A 33 -6.24 -5.40 -9.33
C ASP A 33 -6.59 -4.00 -9.81
N THR A 34 -6.35 -3.75 -11.09
CA THR A 34 -6.63 -2.46 -11.71
C THR A 34 -8.07 -2.32 -12.19
N GLU A 35 -8.82 -3.42 -12.26
CA GLU A 35 -10.23 -3.42 -12.64
C GLU A 35 -11.08 -2.91 -11.48
N HIS A 36 -10.76 -3.36 -10.26
CA HIS A 36 -11.46 -2.96 -9.04
C HIS A 36 -10.70 -1.94 -8.19
N ASP A 37 -9.52 -1.52 -8.64
CA ASP A 37 -8.64 -0.56 -7.96
C ASP A 37 -8.23 -0.97 -6.53
N HIS A 38 -7.79 -2.22 -6.39
CA HIS A 38 -7.22 -2.77 -5.16
C HIS A 38 -5.73 -3.11 -5.35
N TYR A 39 -4.88 -2.60 -4.45
CA TYR A 39 -3.43 -2.72 -4.57
C TYR A 39 -2.83 -3.15 -3.24
N GLN A 40 -2.21 -4.33 -3.21
CA GLN A 40 -1.64 -4.90 -2.00
C GLN A 40 -0.20 -5.34 -2.19
N LEU A 41 0.58 -5.21 -1.11
CA LEU A 41 1.86 -5.86 -0.93
C LEU A 41 1.75 -6.86 0.22
N VAL A 42 1.80 -8.14 -0.10
CA VAL A 42 1.67 -9.23 0.86
C VAL A 42 3.05 -9.79 1.17
N THR A 43 3.38 -9.91 2.45
CA THR A 43 4.56 -10.63 2.91
C THR A 43 4.16 -12.05 3.31
N ILE A 44 4.78 -13.03 2.67
CA ILE A 44 4.39 -14.43 2.76
C ILE A 44 5.63 -15.31 2.83
N GLY A 45 5.59 -16.36 3.66
CA GLY A 45 6.75 -17.23 3.84
C GLY A 45 6.77 -17.98 5.15
N TRP A 46 7.96 -18.37 5.57
CA TRP A 46 8.21 -19.04 6.84
C TRP A 46 9.40 -18.42 7.56
N HIS A 47 9.31 -18.32 8.88
CA HIS A 47 10.44 -18.01 9.74
C HIS A 47 10.54 -19.13 10.77
N ASN A 48 11.50 -20.04 10.55
CA ASN A 48 11.56 -21.32 11.25
C ASN A 48 10.23 -22.09 11.07
N ASP A 49 9.59 -22.45 12.17
CA ASP A 49 8.30 -23.14 12.26
C ASP A 49 7.08 -22.20 12.21
N LYS A 50 7.30 -20.88 12.13
CA LYS A 50 6.23 -19.88 12.15
C LYS A 50 5.85 -19.42 10.74
N ARG A 51 4.56 -19.51 10.44
CA ARG A 51 3.99 -18.96 9.21
C ARG A 51 4.09 -17.44 9.23
N VAL A 52 4.65 -16.87 8.18
CA VAL A 52 4.56 -15.43 7.89
C VAL A 52 3.50 -15.24 6.81
N TYR A 53 2.43 -14.53 7.14
CA TYR A 53 1.39 -14.15 6.19
C TYR A 53 0.68 -12.90 6.68
N HIS A 54 0.93 -11.76 6.04
CA HIS A 54 0.24 -10.50 6.34
C HIS A 54 0.30 -9.55 5.14
N CYS A 55 -0.71 -8.67 5.05
CA CYS A 55 -0.72 -7.57 4.10
C CYS A 55 0.08 -6.40 4.68
N SER A 56 1.25 -6.12 4.12
CA SER A 56 2.16 -5.08 4.60
C SER A 56 1.69 -3.68 4.19
N ILE A 57 1.17 -3.53 2.96
CA ILE A 57 0.59 -2.29 2.45
C ILE A 57 -0.69 -2.65 1.71
N HIS A 58 -1.78 -1.92 1.97
CA HIS A 58 -3.02 -2.02 1.20
C HIS A 58 -3.54 -0.62 0.87
N LEU A 59 -3.64 -0.34 -0.42
CA LEU A 59 -4.18 0.89 -1.01
C LEU A 59 -5.38 0.56 -1.89
N ASP A 60 -6.43 1.38 -1.81
CA ASP A 60 -7.53 1.38 -2.79
C ASP A 60 -7.61 2.72 -3.52
N ILE A 61 -8.29 2.74 -4.67
CA ILE A 61 -8.85 3.98 -5.23
C ILE A 61 -10.36 3.93 -5.06
N LYS A 62 -10.94 4.92 -4.37
CA LYS A 62 -12.39 5.08 -4.20
C LYS A 62 -12.74 6.55 -4.33
N ASP A 63 -13.76 6.86 -5.13
CA ASP A 63 -14.19 8.24 -5.43
C ASP A 63 -13.02 9.14 -5.88
N GLU A 64 -12.18 8.59 -6.76
CA GLU A 64 -10.96 9.23 -7.28
C GLU A 64 -9.92 9.64 -6.21
N LYS A 65 -9.99 9.04 -5.01
CA LYS A 65 -9.04 9.26 -3.91
C LYS A 65 -8.31 7.98 -3.55
N ILE A 66 -7.10 8.13 -3.00
CA ILE A 66 -6.31 7.02 -2.46
C ILE A 66 -6.78 6.74 -1.04
N TRP A 67 -7.09 5.49 -0.75
CA TRP A 67 -7.40 5.04 0.59
C TRP A 67 -6.28 4.15 1.10
N ILE A 68 -5.57 4.60 2.13
CA ILE A 68 -4.60 3.79 2.86
C ILE A 68 -5.36 2.91 3.83
N GLN A 69 -5.55 1.63 3.48
CA GLN A 69 -6.26 0.66 4.30
C GLN A 69 -5.36 -0.01 5.33
N GLN A 70 -4.06 -0.14 5.00
CA GLN A 70 -3.07 -0.75 5.89
C GLN A 70 -1.67 -0.24 5.56
N ASN A 71 -0.89 0.03 6.60
CA ASN A 71 0.55 0.27 6.51
C ASN A 71 1.24 -0.36 7.72
N LEU A 72 1.88 -1.52 7.52
CA LEU A 72 2.69 -2.20 8.53
C LEU A 72 4.20 -1.97 8.29
N THR A 73 4.55 -0.90 7.60
CA THR A 73 5.94 -0.48 7.37
C THR A 73 6.27 0.73 8.24
N GLU A 74 7.56 1.05 8.35
CA GLU A 74 8.02 2.29 9.00
C GLU A 74 7.93 3.51 8.06
N SER A 75 7.48 3.32 6.83
CA SER A 75 7.44 4.37 5.80
C SER A 75 6.20 5.23 5.93
N ASP A 76 6.37 6.53 5.67
CA ASP A 76 5.27 7.48 5.54
C ASP A 76 4.71 7.44 4.10
N LEU A 77 3.66 6.64 3.93
CA LEU A 77 3.04 6.49 2.62
C LEU A 77 2.35 7.77 2.14
N GLU A 78 1.89 8.66 3.04
CA GLU A 78 1.29 9.93 2.66
C GLU A 78 2.34 10.81 1.98
N GLU A 79 3.49 11.00 2.64
CA GLU A 79 4.60 11.80 2.10
C GLU A 79 5.15 11.20 0.79
N GLU A 80 5.26 9.88 0.69
CA GLU A 80 5.68 9.23 -0.56
C GLU A 80 4.70 9.46 -1.72
N LEU A 81 3.38 9.45 -1.44
CA LEU A 81 2.36 9.73 -2.44
C LEU A 81 2.34 11.21 -2.84
N ILE A 82 2.54 12.12 -1.88
CA ILE A 82 2.69 13.55 -2.14
C ILE A 82 3.90 13.81 -3.05
N ALA A 83 5.04 13.17 -2.76
CA ALA A 83 6.24 13.25 -3.60
C ALA A 83 6.03 12.70 -5.02
N LEU A 84 5.05 11.81 -5.21
CA LEU A 84 4.61 11.31 -6.52
C LEU A 84 3.57 12.21 -7.21
N GLY A 85 3.24 13.36 -6.62
CA GLY A 85 2.35 14.38 -7.19
C GLY A 85 0.88 14.25 -6.79
N ILE A 86 0.55 13.46 -5.76
CA ILE A 86 -0.81 13.36 -5.23
C ILE A 86 -1.06 14.49 -4.23
N ALA A 87 -2.18 15.20 -4.35
CA ALA A 87 -2.53 16.20 -3.36
C ALA A 87 -2.95 15.54 -2.05
N LYS A 88 -2.51 16.09 -0.90
CA LYS A 88 -2.82 15.56 0.44
C LYS A 88 -4.33 15.32 0.68
N LYS A 89 -5.19 16.22 0.18
CA LYS A 89 -6.67 16.12 0.28
C LYS A 89 -7.29 14.90 -0.43
N ASP A 90 -6.52 14.26 -1.32
CA ASP A 90 -6.93 13.10 -2.10
C ASP A 90 -6.38 11.79 -1.49
N ILE A 91 -5.76 11.87 -0.30
CA ILE A 91 -5.26 10.73 0.48
C ILE A 91 -6.13 10.59 1.74
N ILE A 92 -6.73 9.41 1.91
CA ILE A 92 -7.65 9.09 3.00
C ILE A 92 -7.05 7.97 3.84
N TYR A 93 -6.99 8.17 5.17
CA TYR A 93 -6.62 7.12 6.11
C TYR A 93 -7.80 6.16 6.35
N GLY A 94 -7.93 5.16 5.48
CA GLY A 94 -9.02 4.18 5.50
C GLY A 94 -9.08 3.35 6.78
N PHE A 95 -7.92 3.06 7.38
CA PHE A 95 -7.81 2.36 8.67
C PHE A 95 -8.33 3.16 9.87
N LEU A 96 -8.47 4.48 9.75
CA LEU A 96 -9.09 5.29 10.81
C LEU A 96 -10.62 5.18 10.76
N PRO A 97 -11.29 5.16 11.93
CA PRO A 97 -12.73 5.34 12.01
C PRO A 97 -13.18 6.59 11.23
N PRO A 98 -14.36 6.57 10.58
CA PRO A 98 -14.81 7.68 9.73
C PRO A 98 -14.76 9.06 10.38
N TYR A 99 -15.03 9.17 11.68
CA TYR A 99 -15.03 10.44 12.41
C TYR A 99 -13.62 10.98 12.76
N LEU A 100 -12.57 10.18 12.61
CA LEU A 100 -11.16 10.57 12.83
C LEU A 100 -10.41 10.86 11.53
N ARG A 101 -11.01 10.56 10.38
CA ARG A 101 -10.43 10.91 9.08
C ARG A 101 -10.45 12.44 8.98
N ALA A 102 -9.27 13.05 8.94
CA ALA A 102 -9.13 14.49 8.81
C ALA A 102 -9.93 14.99 7.59
N ARG A 103 -10.60 16.14 7.74
CA ARG A 103 -11.25 16.86 6.63
C ARG A 103 -10.21 17.48 5.71
#